data_AF-A0A5N6MT07-F1
#
_entry.id   AF-A0A5N6MT07-F1
#
_cell.length_a   1.000
_cell.length_b   1.000
_cell.length_c   1.000
_cell.angle_alpha   90.00
_cell.angle_beta   90.00
_cell.angle_gamma   90.00
#
_symmetry.space_group_name_H-M   'P 1'
#
loop_
_entity.id
_entity.type
_entity.pdbx_description
1 polymer ?
#
loop_
_entity_poly.entity_id
_entity_poly.type
_entity_poly.pdbx_seq_one_letter_code
_entity_poly.pdbx_strand_id
1 'polypeptide(L)'
;MVSWSDFPVLTKEDDSYTHLPFSGWFLMTGWAAGPEHTRRRPGTLNDILPSREILSGEDEEWLYEMANDYLALAGIPPAPRGYVWFLARPAGITSDESLWRRLNDAIDELGGLPRLDGPAYVTGAYPVIAEAVRRLY
;
A
#
# COMPACT_ATOMS: atom_id res chain seq x y z
N MET A 1 -4.59 -15.85 -11.04
CA MET A 1 -4.76 -15.12 -9.76
C MET A 1 -3.47 -14.36 -9.55
N VAL A 2 -3.55 -13.06 -9.27
CA VAL A 2 -2.35 -12.23 -9.01
C VAL A 2 -1.72 -12.69 -7.69
N SER A 3 -0.39 -12.71 -7.64
CA SER A 3 0.44 -13.02 -6.48
C SER A 3 1.40 -11.87 -6.21
N TRP A 4 1.83 -11.70 -4.96
CA TRP A 4 2.88 -10.73 -4.60
C TRP A 4 4.20 -10.96 -5.34
N SER A 5 4.45 -12.17 -5.85
CA SER A 5 5.62 -12.46 -6.68
C SER A 5 5.57 -11.78 -8.05
N ASP A 6 4.38 -11.45 -8.54
CA ASP A 6 4.16 -10.85 -9.87
C ASP A 6 4.54 -9.37 -9.91
N PHE A 7 4.69 -8.74 -8.74
CA PHE A 7 5.11 -7.35 -8.59
C PHE A 7 6.62 -7.23 -8.87
N PRO A 8 7.03 -6.47 -9.90
CA PRO A 8 8.42 -6.43 -10.34
C PRO A 8 9.34 -5.82 -9.29
N VAL A 9 10.59 -6.29 -9.27
CA VAL A 9 11.64 -5.69 -8.45
C VAL A 9 12.03 -4.33 -9.03
N LEU A 10 12.04 -3.30 -8.19
CA LEU A 10 12.54 -1.97 -8.53
C LEU A 10 14.06 -2.04 -8.63
N THR A 11 14.59 -1.94 -9.85
CA THR A 11 16.04 -2.02 -10.11
C THR A 11 16.75 -0.69 -9.88
N LYS A 12 16.01 0.41 -9.90
CA LYS A 12 16.51 1.77 -9.65
C LYS A 12 15.37 2.61 -9.08
N GLU A 13 15.62 3.24 -7.94
CA GLU A 13 14.75 4.27 -7.40
C GLU A 13 14.94 5.57 -8.20
N ASP A 14 13.84 6.17 -8.61
CA ASP A 14 13.79 7.51 -9.18
C ASP A 14 12.52 8.23 -8.71
N ASP A 15 12.40 9.51 -9.07
CA ASP A 15 11.30 10.38 -8.63
C ASP A 15 9.93 10.00 -9.22
N SER A 16 9.83 8.95 -10.04
CA SER A 16 8.55 8.44 -10.56
C SER A 16 7.84 7.48 -9.60
N TYR A 17 8.46 7.13 -8.47
CA TYR A 17 7.86 6.25 -7.47
C TYR A 17 7.69 6.95 -6.12
N THR A 18 6.58 6.64 -5.45
CA THR A 18 6.32 6.98 -4.06
C THR A 18 6.56 5.75 -3.21
N HIS A 19 7.28 5.92 -2.11
CA HIS A 19 7.43 4.88 -1.10
C HIS A 19 6.07 4.63 -0.42
N LEU A 20 5.64 3.36 -0.34
CA LEU A 20 4.42 2.98 0.39
C LEU A 20 4.77 2.82 1.87
N PRO A 21 4.23 3.66 2.78
CA PRO A 21 4.40 3.43 4.21
C PRO A 21 3.89 2.04 4.58
N PHE A 22 4.53 1.40 5.55
CA PHE A 22 4.15 0.03 5.89
C PHE A 22 2.87 0.01 6.74
N SER A 23 1.75 -0.34 6.10
CA SER A 23 0.49 -0.65 6.76
C SER A 23 -0.39 -1.49 5.84
N GLY A 24 -1.40 -2.16 6.41
CA GLY A 24 -2.39 -2.90 5.63
C GLY A 24 -3.10 -2.03 4.57
N TRP A 25 -3.39 -0.76 4.89
CA TRP A 25 -4.08 0.16 3.97
C TRP A 25 -3.20 0.52 2.76
N PHE A 26 -1.92 0.85 2.98
CA PHE A 26 -1.00 1.20 1.90
C PHE A 26 -0.63 -0.01 1.03
N LEU A 27 -0.42 -1.18 1.66
CA LEU A 27 -0.18 -2.42 0.93
C LEU A 27 -1.41 -2.83 0.09
N MET A 28 -2.62 -2.68 0.63
CA MET A 28 -3.86 -2.90 -0.10
C MET A 28 -4.01 -1.95 -1.29
N THR A 29 -3.62 -0.68 -1.13
CA THR A 29 -3.59 0.30 -2.23
C THR A 29 -2.59 -0.12 -3.32
N GLY A 30 -1.38 -0.54 -2.94
CA GLY A 30 -0.38 -1.06 -3.87
C GLY A 30 -0.85 -2.33 -4.59
N TRP A 31 -1.51 -3.23 -3.88
CA TRP A 31 -2.11 -4.44 -4.46
C TRP A 31 -3.17 -4.09 -5.51
N ALA A 32 -4.06 -3.15 -5.19
CA ALA A 32 -5.11 -2.69 -6.10
C ALA A 32 -4.56 -2.03 -7.37
N ALA A 33 -3.39 -1.38 -7.28
CA ALA A 33 -2.73 -0.77 -8.43
C ALA A 33 -2.07 -1.79 -9.37
N GLY A 34 -1.95 -3.05 -8.92
CA GLY A 34 -1.44 -4.14 -9.74
C GLY A 34 0.07 -4.11 -10.01
N PRO A 35 0.59 -5.17 -10.65
CA PRO A 35 2.02 -5.31 -10.97
C PRO A 35 2.50 -4.29 -12.02
N GLU A 36 1.59 -3.67 -12.77
CA GLU A 36 1.88 -2.56 -13.69
C GLU A 36 2.37 -1.31 -12.97
N HIS A 37 1.81 -0.98 -11.81
CA HIS A 37 2.09 0.28 -11.10
C HIS A 37 2.80 0.10 -9.75
N THR A 38 2.82 -1.10 -9.19
CA THR A 38 3.47 -1.36 -7.91
C THR A 38 4.78 -2.12 -8.09
N ARG A 39 5.80 -1.73 -7.33
CA ARG A 39 7.13 -2.35 -7.35
C ARG A 39 7.57 -2.69 -5.93
N ARG A 40 8.55 -3.60 -5.83
CA ARG A 40 9.18 -3.98 -4.56
C ARG A 40 10.70 -3.85 -4.64
N ARG A 41 11.35 -3.52 -3.53
CA ARG A 41 12.81 -3.60 -3.39
C ARG A 41 13.14 -4.51 -2.22
N PRO A 42 14.14 -5.40 -2.32
CA PRO A 42 14.67 -6.08 -1.13
C PRO A 42 15.08 -5.07 -0.07
N GLY A 43 14.57 -5.21 1.15
CA GLY A 43 14.76 -4.23 2.22
C GLY A 43 14.01 -4.60 3.50
N THR A 44 14.25 -3.84 4.56
CA THR A 44 13.61 -4.06 5.87
C THR A 44 12.68 -2.90 6.23
N LEU A 45 11.79 -3.10 7.22
CA LEU A 45 10.97 -1.98 7.72
C LEU A 45 11.84 -0.85 8.32
N ASN A 46 13.00 -1.19 8.87
CA ASN A 46 13.96 -0.19 9.36
C ASN A 46 14.55 0.68 8.23
N ASP A 47 14.49 0.25 6.96
CA ASP A 47 14.93 1.07 5.83
C ASP A 47 13.99 2.27 5.57
N ILE A 48 12.74 2.19 6.05
CA ILE A 48 11.64 3.08 5.65
C ILE A 48 11.03 3.82 6.83
N LEU A 49 11.41 3.43 8.04
CA LEU A 49 11.04 4.14 9.24
C LEU A 49 11.92 5.37 9.44
N PRO A 50 11.41 6.41 10.13
CA PRO A 50 12.21 7.55 10.51
C PRO A 50 13.45 7.09 11.29
N SER A 51 14.60 7.70 11.01
CA SER A 51 15.95 7.30 11.50
C SER A 51 16.15 7.21 13.02
N ARG A 52 15.11 7.51 13.82
CA ARG A 52 15.13 7.47 15.29
C ARG A 52 14.43 6.23 15.85
N GLU A 53 13.75 5.44 15.02
CA GLU A 53 13.00 4.25 15.42
C GLU A 53 13.65 3.02 14.79
N ILE A 54 14.48 2.34 15.57
CA ILE A 54 14.88 0.97 15.24
C ILE A 54 13.79 0.07 15.81
N LEU A 55 13.09 -0.67 14.96
CA LEU A 55 12.14 -1.67 15.41
C LEU A 55 12.89 -2.82 16.07
N SER A 56 12.37 -3.28 17.21
CA SER A 56 12.72 -4.60 17.71
C SER A 56 12.09 -5.67 16.81
N GLY A 57 12.57 -6.91 16.93
CA GLY A 57 11.98 -8.04 16.20
C GLY A 57 10.52 -8.31 16.59
N GLU A 58 10.13 -7.98 17.83
CA GLU A 58 8.75 -8.10 18.31
C GLU A 58 7.86 -7.02 17.68
N ASP A 59 8.34 -5.78 17.61
CA ASP A 59 7.59 -4.69 16.97
C ASP A 59 7.43 -4.94 15.47
N GLU A 60 8.47 -5.44 14.80
CA GLU A 60 8.39 -5.82 13.39
C GLU A 60 7.38 -6.95 13.17
N GLU A 61 7.40 -7.99 14.01
CA GLU A 61 6.43 -9.09 13.96
C GLU A 61 4.99 -8.57 14.08
N TRP A 62 4.74 -7.76 15.11
CA TRP A 62 3.42 -7.18 15.37
C TRP A 62 2.91 -6.32 14.22
N LEU A 63 3.78 -5.51 13.59
CA LEU A 63 3.43 -4.72 12.41
C LEU A 63 3.05 -5.61 11.22
N TYR A 64 3.80 -6.70 10.97
CA TYR A 64 3.46 -7.66 9.92
C TYR A 64 2.15 -8.38 10.21
N GLU A 65 1.91 -8.81 11.45
CA GLU A 65 0.65 -9.43 11.87
C GLU A 65 -0.54 -8.50 11.60
N MET A 66 -0.48 -7.26 12.10
CA MET A 66 -1.53 -6.26 11.86
C MET A 66 -1.79 -5.99 10.38
N ALA A 67 -0.72 -5.84 9.59
CA ALA A 67 -0.85 -5.60 8.16
C ALA A 67 -1.47 -6.81 7.44
N ASN A 68 -1.06 -8.02 7.78
CA ASN A 68 -1.56 -9.25 7.16
C ASN A 68 -3.00 -9.56 7.57
N ASP A 69 -3.40 -9.29 8.81
CA ASP A 69 -4.80 -9.40 9.24
C ASP A 69 -5.69 -8.44 8.43
N TYR A 70 -5.21 -7.22 8.19
CA TYR A 70 -5.91 -6.25 7.36
C TYR A 70 -6.02 -6.73 5.90
N LEU A 71 -4.95 -7.25 5.32
CA LEU A 71 -4.96 -7.79 3.95
C LEU A 71 -5.90 -9.01 3.83
N ALA A 72 -5.90 -9.89 4.82
CA ALA A 72 -6.76 -11.07 4.85
C ALA A 72 -8.25 -10.69 4.85
N LEU A 73 -8.64 -9.64 5.59
CA LEU A 73 -10.00 -9.10 5.57
C LEU A 73 -10.42 -8.55 4.20
N ALA A 74 -9.46 -8.06 3.41
CA ALA A 74 -9.69 -7.63 2.02
C ALA A 74 -9.62 -8.79 1.00
N GLY A 75 -9.37 -10.03 1.45
CA GLY A 75 -9.16 -11.19 0.57
C GLY A 75 -7.82 -11.16 -0.18
N ILE A 76 -6.85 -10.39 0.31
CA ILE A 76 -5.51 -10.25 -0.28
C ILE A 76 -4.56 -11.20 0.47
N PRO A 77 -3.68 -11.95 -0.23
CA PRO A 77 -2.69 -12.80 0.42
C PRO A 77 -1.73 -11.98 1.31
N PRO A 78 -1.10 -12.59 2.32
CA PRO A 78 -0.14 -11.89 3.17
C PRO A 78 1.04 -11.35 2.37
N ALA A 79 1.49 -10.15 2.68
CA ALA A 79 2.62 -9.53 2.00
C ALA A 79 3.93 -10.23 2.39
N PRO A 80 4.81 -10.54 1.42
CA PRO A 80 6.09 -11.18 1.72
C PRO A 80 7.01 -10.22 2.50
N ARG A 81 7.71 -10.78 3.49
CA ARG A 81 8.73 -10.06 4.25
C ARG A 81 9.99 -9.79 3.44
N GLY A 82 10.83 -8.89 3.94
CA GLY A 82 12.11 -8.55 3.33
C GLY A 82 11.98 -7.69 2.07
N TYR A 83 10.83 -7.03 1.90
CA TYR A 83 10.59 -6.10 0.83
C TYR A 83 10.00 -4.80 1.36
N VAL A 84 10.43 -3.70 0.76
CA VAL A 84 9.77 -2.40 0.85
C VAL A 84 9.07 -2.12 -0.48
N TRP A 85 7.95 -1.42 -0.42
CA TRP A 85 7.00 -1.34 -1.53
C TRP A 85 6.89 0.08 -2.06
N PHE A 86 6.68 0.19 -3.37
CA PHE A 86 6.62 1.46 -4.08
C PHE A 86 5.43 1.48 -5.02
N LEU A 87 4.81 2.64 -5.15
CA LEU A 87 3.74 2.90 -6.08
C LEU A 87 4.19 3.92 -7.11
N ALA A 88 4.07 3.60 -8.39
CA ALA A 88 4.37 4.52 -9.48
C ALA A 88 3.47 5.75 -9.38
N ARG A 89 4.01 6.95 -9.53
CA ARG A 89 3.21 8.17 -9.56
C ARG A 89 2.47 8.27 -10.89
N PRO A 90 1.13 8.47 -10.89
CA PRO A 90 0.38 8.81 -12.09
C PRO A 90 0.94 10.04 -12.81
N ALA A 91 0.66 10.16 -14.10
CA ALA A 91 1.08 11.30 -14.89
C ALA A 91 0.59 12.62 -14.28
N GLY A 92 1.49 13.59 -14.13
CA GLY A 92 1.20 14.91 -13.54
C GLY A 92 1.26 14.95 -12.01
N ILE A 93 1.48 13.82 -11.32
CA ILE A 93 1.72 13.76 -9.88
C ILE A 93 3.21 13.82 -9.61
N THR A 94 3.66 14.86 -8.90
CA THR A 94 5.09 15.16 -8.70
C THR A 94 5.56 15.01 -7.25
N SER A 95 4.65 14.71 -6.32
CA SER A 95 4.96 14.50 -4.90
C SER A 95 4.06 13.46 -4.25
N ASP A 96 4.54 12.85 -3.16
CA ASP A 96 3.77 11.90 -2.35
C ASP A 96 2.49 12.53 -1.81
N GLU A 97 2.57 13.76 -1.31
CA GLU A 97 1.39 14.50 -0.83
C GLU A 97 0.33 14.65 -1.92
N SER A 98 0.75 14.99 -3.15
CA SER A 98 -0.19 15.13 -4.27
C SER A 98 -0.82 13.79 -4.69
N LEU A 99 -0.07 12.68 -4.58
CA LEU A 99 -0.59 11.34 -4.80
C LEU A 99 -1.69 10.99 -3.79
N TRP A 100 -1.38 11.13 -2.50
CA TRP A 100 -2.30 10.76 -1.43
C TRP A 100 -3.55 11.64 -1.40
N ARG A 101 -3.39 12.95 -1.66
CA ARG A 101 -4.53 13.85 -1.83
C ARG A 101 -5.42 13.40 -3.00
N ARG A 102 -4.84 13.07 -4.16
CA ARG A 102 -5.62 12.66 -5.33
C ARG A 102 -6.37 11.35 -5.10
N LEU A 103 -5.75 10.41 -4.39
CA LEU A 103 -6.41 9.16 -4.01
C LEU A 103 -7.58 9.41 -3.05
N ASN A 104 -7.40 10.28 -2.05
CA ASN A 104 -8.48 10.67 -1.13
C ASN A 104 -9.61 11.41 -1.85
N ASP A 105 -9.30 12.33 -2.76
CA ASP A 105 -10.31 13.01 -3.59
C ASP A 105 -11.15 11.99 -4.39
N ALA A 106 -10.49 10.99 -5.01
CA ALA A 106 -11.19 9.95 -5.76
C ALA A 106 -12.07 9.05 -4.87
N ILE A 107 -11.64 8.78 -3.62
CA ILE A 107 -12.44 8.08 -2.61
C ILE A 107 -13.66 8.92 -2.21
N ASP A 108 -13.50 10.23 -2.00
CA ASP A 108 -14.59 11.13 -1.65
C ASP A 108 -15.62 11.26 -2.79
N GLU A 109 -15.15 11.31 -4.04
CA GLU A 109 -16.00 11.28 -5.24
C GLU A 109 -16.81 9.97 -5.37
N LEU A 110 -16.35 8.88 -4.75
CA LEU A 110 -17.07 7.61 -4.66
C LEU A 110 -18.06 7.55 -3.48
N GLY A 111 -18.19 8.63 -2.72
CA GLY A 111 -19.03 8.70 -1.51
C GLY A 111 -18.28 8.42 -0.20
N GLY A 112 -16.95 8.33 -0.25
CA GLY A 112 -16.08 8.12 0.89
C GLY A 112 -15.92 6.66 1.31
N LEU A 113 -15.03 6.42 2.29
CA LEU A 113 -14.91 5.12 2.93
C LEU A 113 -16.13 4.83 3.82
N PRO A 114 -16.50 3.55 4.00
CA PRO A 114 -17.63 3.19 4.83
C PRO A 114 -17.40 3.61 6.29
N ARG A 115 -18.44 4.13 6.93
CA ARG A 115 -18.46 4.42 8.38
C ARG A 115 -18.79 3.15 9.18
N LEU A 116 -17.89 2.19 9.11
CA LEU A 116 -17.96 0.90 9.80
C LEU A 116 -16.77 0.78 10.75
N ASP A 117 -16.91 -0.07 11.76
CA ASP A 117 -15.83 -0.37 12.71
C ASP A 117 -15.27 -1.78 12.48
N GLY A 118 -14.01 -1.96 12.90
CA GLY A 118 -13.36 -3.27 12.93
C GLY A 118 -13.30 -3.97 11.56
N PRO A 119 -13.52 -5.30 11.51
CA PRO A 119 -13.39 -6.07 10.27
C PRO A 119 -14.29 -5.62 9.10
N ALA A 120 -15.47 -5.10 9.41
CA ALA A 120 -16.44 -4.66 8.42
C ALA A 120 -15.96 -3.41 7.65
N TYR A 121 -15.17 -2.55 8.31
CA TYR A 121 -14.51 -1.42 7.66
C TYR A 121 -13.63 -1.87 6.50
N VAL A 122 -12.74 -2.82 6.74
CA VAL A 122 -11.74 -3.25 5.74
C VAL A 122 -12.42 -3.90 4.53
N THR A 123 -13.37 -4.80 4.79
CA THR A 123 -14.14 -5.49 3.76
C THR A 123 -14.90 -4.50 2.86
N GLY A 124 -15.46 -3.43 3.44
CA GLY A 124 -16.16 -2.39 2.68
C GLY A 124 -15.24 -1.35 2.05
N ALA A 125 -14.08 -1.09 2.63
CA ALA A 125 -13.12 -0.09 2.14
C ALA A 125 -12.39 -0.57 0.88
N TYR A 126 -12.07 -1.87 0.79
CA TYR A 126 -11.28 -2.38 -0.33
C TYR A 126 -11.90 -2.12 -1.72
N PRO A 127 -13.20 -2.39 -1.98
CA PRO A 127 -13.79 -2.08 -3.28
C PRO A 127 -13.73 -0.59 -3.64
N VAL A 128 -13.90 0.30 -2.66
CA VAL A 128 -13.81 1.76 -2.87
C VAL A 128 -12.38 2.16 -3.21
N ILE A 129 -11.40 1.66 -2.47
CA ILE A 129 -9.98 1.94 -2.71
C ILE A 129 -9.54 1.39 -4.05
N ALA A 130 -9.95 0.16 -4.41
CA ALA A 130 -9.62 -0.43 -5.70
C ALA A 130 -10.19 0.38 -6.87
N GLU A 131 -11.44 0.83 -6.78
CA GLU A 131 -12.04 1.70 -7.79
C GLU A 131 -11.38 3.08 -7.84
N ALA A 132 -11.04 3.67 -6.69
CA ALA A 132 -10.31 4.94 -6.64
C ALA A 132 -8.94 4.81 -7.32
N VAL A 133 -8.16 3.79 -6.98
CA VAL A 133 -6.88 3.48 -7.62
C VAL A 133 -7.03 3.30 -9.13
N ARG A 134 -8.05 2.56 -9.58
CA ARG A 134 -8.37 2.39 -11.01
C ARG A 134 -8.75 3.69 -11.74
N ARG A 135 -9.14 4.75 -11.03
CA ARG A 135 -9.38 6.08 -11.62
C ARG A 135 -8.12 6.93 -11.70
N LEU A 136 -7.09 6.60 -10.90
CA LEU A 136 -5.81 7.29 -10.90
C LEU A 136 -4.88 6.79 -12.02
N TYR A 137 -5.00 5.53 -12.45
CA TYR A 137 -4.20 4.90 -13.50
C TYR A 137 -5.06 4.51 -14.71
#